data_AF-A0A1H5RDS8-F1
#
_entry.id   AF-A0A1H5RDS8-F1
#
_cell.length_a   1.000
_cell.length_b   1.000
_cell.length_c   1.000
_cell.angle_alpha   90.00
_cell.angle_beta   90.00
_cell.angle_gamma   90.00
#
_symmetry.space_group_name_H-M   'P 1'
#
loop_
_entity.id
_entity.type
_entity.pdbx_description
1 polymer ?
#
loop_
_entity_poly.entity_id
_entity_poly.type
_entity_poly.pdbx_seq_one_letter_code
_entity_poly.pdbx_strand_id
1 'polypeptide(L)'
;MQLMIGHMPLDATWENAQRWRRFFVSGHNQGGSRSGRQLDVIVVPALLVIPRYYAASQVPAVYGELAGATHFTPAGDGGGFRGAITAWFRYWLAGDQQARGVFFGPGCTLCADPAWSKVLRNAKALEV
;
A
#
# COMPACT_ATOMS: atom_id res chain seq x y z
N MET A 1 22.29 20.38 -24.32
CA MET A 1 20.88 20.01 -24.05
C MET A 1 20.80 18.48 -24.08
N GLN A 2 20.94 17.84 -22.92
CA GLN A 2 21.05 16.38 -22.78
C GLN A 2 19.66 15.82 -22.44
N LEU A 3 19.07 15.04 -23.35
CA LEU A 3 17.94 14.17 -23.02
C LEU A 3 18.49 12.96 -22.26
N MET A 4 18.31 12.93 -20.94
CA MET A 4 18.55 11.75 -20.12
C MET A 4 17.32 10.84 -20.20
N ILE A 5 17.32 9.94 -21.18
CA ILE A 5 16.46 8.75 -21.14
C ILE A 5 17.03 7.87 -20.03
N GLY A 6 16.25 7.71 -18.95
CA GLY A 6 16.61 6.90 -17.80
C GLY A 6 17.07 5.52 -18.21
N HIS A 7 18.31 5.20 -17.88
CA HIS A 7 18.94 3.90 -18.12
C HIS A 7 18.26 2.87 -17.20
N MET A 8 17.27 2.15 -17.72
CA MET A 8 16.84 0.88 -17.14
C MET A 8 17.98 -0.12 -17.35
N PRO A 9 18.52 -0.75 -16.29
CA PRO A 9 19.58 -1.73 -16.46
C PRO A 9 19.07 -2.97 -17.23
N LEU A 10 19.88 -3.44 -18.18
CA LEU A 10 19.57 -4.48 -19.16
C LEU A 10 19.44 -5.91 -18.57
N ASP A 11 19.50 -6.05 -17.24
CA ASP A 11 19.33 -7.32 -16.52
C ASP A 11 17.98 -7.42 -15.77
N ALA A 12 17.20 -6.35 -15.72
CA ALA A 12 15.86 -6.35 -15.15
C ALA A 12 14.84 -6.84 -16.18
N THR A 13 14.77 -8.15 -16.41
CA THR A 13 13.60 -8.71 -17.10
C THR A 13 12.34 -8.30 -16.33
N TRP A 14 11.28 -7.94 -17.03
CA TRP A 14 9.98 -7.58 -16.44
C TRP A 14 9.45 -8.62 -15.43
N GLU A 15 9.93 -9.86 -15.55
CA GLU A 15 9.69 -10.99 -14.65
C GLU A 15 10.29 -10.81 -13.23
N ASN A 16 11.36 -10.03 -13.05
CA ASN A 16 12.04 -9.85 -11.75
C ASN A 16 11.54 -8.64 -10.94
N ALA A 17 11.04 -7.58 -11.58
CA ALA A 17 10.65 -6.36 -10.86
C ALA A 17 9.36 -6.54 -10.03
N GLN A 18 8.43 -7.39 -10.47
CA GLN A 18 7.04 -7.39 -10.00
C GLN A 18 6.54 -8.66 -9.33
N ARG A 19 7.26 -9.79 -9.42
CA ARG A 19 6.63 -11.09 -9.18
C ARG A 19 6.13 -11.32 -7.75
N TRP A 20 6.53 -10.51 -6.77
CA TRP A 20 6.27 -10.88 -5.39
C TRP A 20 6.07 -9.77 -4.34
N ARG A 21 6.11 -8.48 -4.65
CA ARG A 21 5.97 -7.41 -3.64
C ARG A 21 4.49 -7.12 -3.38
N ARG A 22 4.06 -6.99 -2.12
CA ARG A 22 2.63 -6.90 -1.77
C ARG A 22 2.26 -5.63 -1.02
N PHE A 23 1.22 -4.95 -1.48
CA PHE A 23 0.55 -3.90 -0.73
C PHE A 23 -0.88 -4.32 -0.44
N PHE A 24 -1.24 -4.33 0.85
CA PHE A 24 -2.55 -4.71 1.33
C PHE A 24 -3.26 -3.48 1.88
N VAL A 25 -4.52 -3.29 1.49
CA VAL A 25 -5.36 -2.22 2.01
C VAL A 25 -6.65 -2.76 2.61
N SER A 26 -7.16 -2.07 3.63
CA SER A 26 -8.38 -2.43 4.35
C SER A 26 -9.01 -1.20 5.02
N GLY A 27 -10.20 -1.36 5.61
CA GLY A 27 -10.86 -0.32 6.40
C GLY A 27 -11.23 -0.75 7.82
N HIS A 28 -11.20 0.17 8.78
CA HIS A 28 -11.60 -0.07 10.18
C HIS A 28 -12.38 1.10 10.81
N ASN A 29 -13.14 0.79 11.87
CA ASN A 29 -13.97 1.71 12.64
C ASN A 29 -13.14 2.63 13.55
N GLN A 30 -13.37 3.94 13.49
CA GLN A 30 -13.06 4.82 14.62
C GLN A 30 -14.39 5.17 15.27
N GLY A 31 -14.61 4.70 16.51
CA GLY A 31 -15.87 4.89 17.23
C GLY A 31 -16.20 6.38 17.39
N GLY A 32 -17.10 6.88 16.55
CA GLY A 32 -17.54 8.27 16.54
C GLY A 32 -18.80 8.44 15.69
N SER A 33 -19.93 8.64 16.34
CA SER A 33 -21.29 8.78 15.81
C SER A 33 -21.42 9.61 14.52
N ARG A 34 -21.98 8.99 13.46
CA ARG A 34 -23.10 9.48 12.62
C ARG A 34 -23.51 8.43 11.58
N SER A 35 -24.81 8.13 11.54
CA SER A 35 -25.54 7.18 10.69
C SER A 35 -24.85 6.68 9.40
N GLY A 36 -24.38 5.44 9.43
CA GLY A 36 -23.87 4.69 8.28
C GLY A 36 -22.82 3.71 8.77
N ARG A 37 -23.05 2.39 8.65
CA ARG A 37 -22.04 1.39 9.05
C ARG A 37 -20.81 1.52 8.14
N GLN A 38 -19.82 2.30 8.57
CA GLN A 38 -18.52 2.43 7.91
C GLN A 38 -17.63 1.26 8.31
N LEU A 39 -17.82 0.11 7.64
CA LEU A 39 -17.12 -1.15 7.92
C LEU A 39 -16.89 -1.94 6.63
N ASP A 40 -15.74 -2.61 6.53
CA ASP A 40 -15.61 -3.76 5.64
C ASP A 40 -16.06 -5.04 6.39
N VAL A 41 -17.35 -5.35 6.26
CA VAL A 41 -17.97 -6.58 6.83
C VAL A 41 -18.02 -7.74 5.83
N ILE A 42 -17.66 -7.50 4.58
CA ILE A 42 -17.65 -8.52 3.52
C ILE A 42 -16.27 -9.18 3.51
N VAL A 43 -15.22 -8.35 3.49
CA VAL A 43 -13.82 -8.77 3.61
C VAL A 43 -13.27 -8.27 4.95
N VAL A 44 -13.70 -8.93 6.04
CA VAL A 44 -13.30 -8.55 7.40
C VAL A 44 -11.77 -8.58 7.54
N PRO A 45 -11.09 -7.44 7.79
CA PRO A 45 -9.63 -7.37 7.69
C PRO A 45 -8.88 -8.31 8.64
N ALA A 46 -9.37 -8.47 9.87
CA ALA A 46 -8.76 -9.35 10.87
C ALA A 46 -8.80 -10.84 10.45
N LEU A 47 -9.83 -11.26 9.73
CA LEU A 47 -10.01 -12.65 9.28
C LEU A 47 -9.38 -12.89 7.91
N LEU A 48 -9.42 -11.88 7.05
CA LEU A 48 -9.03 -12.00 5.66
C LEU A 48 -7.70 -11.29 5.38
N VAL A 49 -7.63 -9.97 5.43
CA VAL A 49 -6.45 -9.24 4.93
C VAL A 49 -5.19 -9.44 5.78
N ILE A 50 -5.29 -9.31 7.11
CA ILE A 50 -4.14 -9.35 8.03
C ILE A 50 -3.41 -10.71 7.99
N PRO A 51 -4.09 -11.88 8.01
CA PRO A 51 -3.41 -13.16 7.85
C PRO A 51 -2.63 -13.29 6.53
N ARG A 52 -3.13 -12.71 5.41
CA ARG A 52 -2.41 -12.76 4.12
C ARG A 52 -1.20 -11.83 4.12
N TYR A 53 -1.27 -10.71 4.83
CA TYR A 53 -0.11 -9.85 5.07
C TYR A 53 1.00 -10.62 5.82
N TYR A 54 0.66 -11.30 6.93
CA TYR A 54 1.66 -12.07 7.69
C TYR A 54 2.19 -13.28 6.91
N ALA A 55 1.36 -13.91 6.06
CA ALA A 55 1.81 -14.98 5.18
C ALA A 55 2.73 -14.53 4.04
N ALA A 56 2.84 -13.21 3.78
CA ALA A 56 3.71 -12.64 2.75
C ALA A 56 5.16 -12.40 3.26
N SER A 57 5.69 -13.32 4.07
CA SER A 57 7.02 -13.18 4.71
C SER A 57 8.20 -13.31 3.74
N GLN A 58 7.97 -13.94 2.59
CA GLN A 58 9.00 -14.18 1.58
C GLN A 58 9.38 -12.91 0.78
N VAL A 59 8.63 -11.82 0.95
CA VAL A 59 8.68 -10.62 0.08
C VAL A 59 8.49 -9.32 0.83
N PRO A 60 8.93 -8.16 0.30
CA PRO A 60 8.52 -6.87 0.85
C PRO A 60 6.99 -6.74 0.86
N ALA A 61 6.42 -6.56 2.05
CA ALA A 61 4.98 -6.39 2.22
C ALA A 61 4.67 -5.19 3.13
N VAL A 62 3.69 -4.40 2.70
CA VAL A 62 3.13 -3.27 3.46
C VAL A 62 1.62 -3.46 3.59
N TYR A 63 1.09 -3.17 4.77
CA TYR A 63 -0.34 -3.12 5.04
C TYR A 63 -0.71 -1.70 5.45
N GLY A 64 -1.80 -1.17 4.89
CA GLY A 64 -2.39 0.11 5.28
C GLY A 64 -3.90 -0.02 5.50
N GLU A 65 -4.37 0.31 6.68
CA GLU A 65 -5.79 0.37 7.02
C GLU A 65 -6.27 1.82 7.04
N LEU A 66 -7.25 2.13 6.20
CA LEU A 66 -7.81 3.47 6.06
C LEU A 66 -8.98 3.65 7.04
N ALA A 67 -8.91 4.67 7.88
CA ALA A 67 -9.94 4.97 8.88
C ALA A 67 -11.28 5.29 8.19
N GLY A 68 -12.37 4.66 8.65
CA GLY A 68 -13.73 4.89 8.13
C GLY A 68 -14.00 4.30 6.75
N ALA A 69 -13.04 3.59 6.14
CA ALA A 69 -13.24 2.93 4.87
C ALA A 69 -14.17 1.70 5.00
N THR A 70 -14.96 1.49 3.96
CA THR A 70 -15.90 0.37 3.77
C THR A 70 -15.43 -0.53 2.64
N HIS A 71 -16.09 -1.68 2.49
CA HIS A 71 -15.85 -2.58 1.37
C HIS A 71 -15.94 -1.90 -0.01
N PHE A 72 -16.82 -0.91 -0.14
CA PHE A 72 -17.07 -0.19 -1.39
C PHE A 72 -16.24 1.09 -1.54
N THR A 73 -15.39 1.43 -0.57
CA THR A 73 -14.51 2.61 -0.68
C THR A 73 -13.60 2.59 -1.92
N PRO A 74 -13.10 1.44 -2.39
CA PRO A 74 -12.37 1.39 -3.66
C PRO A 74 -13.25 1.54 -4.91
N ALA A 75 -14.57 1.42 -4.80
CA ALA A 75 -15.46 1.42 -5.97
C ALA A 75 -15.52 2.81 -6.62
N GLY A 76 -15.57 2.84 -7.96
CA GLY A 76 -15.56 4.09 -8.72
C GLY A 76 -14.14 4.64 -8.87
N ASP A 77 -13.83 5.73 -8.17
CA ASP A 77 -12.59 6.48 -8.35
C ASP A 77 -11.41 6.00 -7.48
N GLY A 78 -11.59 4.87 -6.78
CA GLY A 78 -10.60 4.28 -5.87
C GLY A 78 -10.60 4.85 -4.45
N GLY A 79 -11.35 5.93 -4.18
CA GLY A 79 -11.47 6.55 -2.86
C GLY A 79 -10.12 6.92 -2.25
N GLY A 80 -10.04 6.89 -0.92
CA GLY A 80 -8.80 7.20 -0.17
C GLY A 80 -7.64 6.24 -0.45
N PHE A 81 -7.88 5.08 -1.06
CA PHE A 81 -6.83 4.14 -1.43
C PHE A 81 -6.10 4.53 -2.72
N ARG A 82 -6.73 5.35 -3.58
CA ARG A 82 -6.20 5.70 -4.92
C ARG A 82 -4.75 6.19 -4.88
N GLY A 83 -4.44 7.11 -3.97
CA GLY A 83 -3.12 7.73 -3.87
C GLY A 83 -2.04 6.71 -3.53
N ALA A 84 -2.28 5.91 -2.48
CA ALA A 84 -1.35 4.87 -2.04
C ALA A 84 -1.18 3.78 -3.11
N ILE A 85 -2.26 3.27 -3.71
CA ILE A 85 -2.15 2.26 -4.77
C ILE A 85 -1.35 2.80 -5.97
N THR A 86 -1.59 4.04 -6.37
CA THR A 86 -0.84 4.70 -7.47
C THR A 86 0.63 4.85 -7.12
N ALA A 87 0.96 5.32 -5.91
CA ALA A 87 2.34 5.45 -5.47
C ALA A 87 3.08 4.09 -5.45
N TRP A 88 2.40 3.02 -5.02
CA TRP A 88 2.97 1.67 -5.04
C TRP A 88 3.34 1.23 -6.46
N PHE A 89 2.44 1.45 -7.42
CA PHE A 89 2.71 1.13 -8.82
C PHE A 89 3.78 2.03 -9.45
N ARG A 90 3.79 3.32 -9.13
CA ARG A 90 4.85 4.23 -9.61
C ARG A 90 6.23 3.77 -9.13
N TYR A 91 6.36 3.43 -7.85
CA TYR A 91 7.64 2.98 -7.30
C TYR A 91 8.12 1.68 -7.95
N TRP A 92 7.28 0.64 -7.98
CA TRP A 92 7.71 -0.69 -8.42
C TRP A 92 7.68 -0.92 -9.93
N LEU A 93 6.69 -0.35 -10.63
CA LEU A 93 6.48 -0.63 -12.05
C LEU A 93 7.09 0.44 -12.96
N ALA A 94 7.13 1.69 -12.50
CA ALA A 94 7.69 2.81 -13.25
C ALA A 94 9.09 3.25 -12.75
N GLY A 95 9.61 2.61 -11.69
CA GLY A 95 10.93 2.94 -11.14
C GLY A 95 11.01 4.31 -10.45
N ASP A 96 9.87 4.92 -10.13
CA ASP A 96 9.80 6.27 -9.57
C ASP A 96 10.28 6.30 -8.11
N GLN A 97 11.53 6.72 -7.92
CA GLN A 97 12.14 6.79 -6.59
C GLN A 97 11.48 7.83 -5.66
N GLN A 98 10.76 8.82 -6.19
CA GLN A 98 10.03 9.78 -5.36
C GLN A 98 8.87 9.09 -4.61
N ALA A 99 8.29 8.05 -5.20
CA ALA A 99 7.21 7.28 -4.57
C ALA A 99 7.70 6.33 -3.46
N ARG A 100 9.03 6.09 -3.35
CA ARG A 100 9.60 5.23 -2.30
C ARG A 100 9.25 5.73 -0.89
N GLY A 101 9.35 7.04 -0.67
CA GLY A 101 9.13 7.69 0.63
C GLY A 101 7.69 7.57 1.13
N VAL A 102 6.74 7.19 0.28
CA VAL A 102 5.36 6.94 0.71
C VAL A 102 5.29 5.75 1.67
N PHE A 103 6.09 4.70 1.45
CA PHE A 103 6.00 3.43 2.20
C PHE A 103 7.24 3.11 3.05
N PHE A 104 8.42 3.58 2.64
CA PHE A 104 9.69 3.12 3.18
C PHE A 104 10.46 4.23 3.90
N GLY A 105 11.35 3.83 4.81
CA GLY A 105 12.13 4.74 5.66
C GLY A 105 11.42 5.16 6.97
N PRO A 106 12.15 5.81 7.90
CA PRO A 106 11.64 6.18 9.21
C PRO A 106 10.53 7.25 9.18
N GLY A 107 10.50 8.12 8.16
CA GLY A 107 9.51 9.17 7.99
C GLY A 107 8.50 8.89 6.87
N CYS A 108 8.10 7.63 6.67
CA CYS A 108 7.26 7.26 5.54
C CYS A 108 5.93 8.02 5.55
N THR A 109 5.51 8.60 4.42
CA THR A 109 4.32 9.47 4.37
C THR A 109 3.07 8.74 4.85
N LEU A 110 2.87 7.49 4.40
CA LEU A 110 1.73 6.66 4.80
C LEU A 110 1.74 6.37 6.32
N CYS A 111 2.94 6.21 6.91
CA CYS A 111 3.14 5.89 8.32
C CYS A 111 2.78 7.06 9.23
N ALA A 112 2.94 8.29 8.73
CA ALA A 112 2.69 9.52 9.48
C ALA A 112 1.30 10.12 9.21
N ASP A 113 0.58 9.62 8.21
CA ASP A 113 -0.72 10.13 7.80
C ASP A 113 -1.83 9.60 8.74
N PRO A 114 -2.51 10.49 9.49
CA PRO A 114 -3.53 10.09 10.46
C PRO A 114 -4.80 9.52 9.81
N ALA A 115 -4.97 9.65 8.49
CA ALA A 115 -6.05 8.97 7.78
C ALA A 115 -5.90 7.43 7.84
N TRP A 116 -4.68 6.92 8.03
CA TRP A 116 -4.41 5.49 8.12
C TRP A 116 -4.38 5.06 9.59
N SER A 117 -5.39 4.29 10.02
CA SER A 117 -5.51 3.81 11.40
C SER A 117 -4.43 2.79 11.77
N LYS A 118 -3.86 2.10 10.78
CA LYS A 118 -2.82 1.11 10.99
C LYS A 118 -1.96 0.95 9.76
N VAL A 119 -0.63 1.07 9.94
CA VAL A 119 0.34 0.76 8.90
C VAL A 119 1.33 -0.26 9.43
N LEU A 120 1.54 -1.35 8.70
CA LEU A 120 2.52 -2.38 9.03
C LEU A 120 3.50 -2.58 7.87
N ARG A 121 4.75 -2.89 8.22
CA ARG A 121 5.81 -3.27 7.28
C ARG A 121 6.48 -4.52 7.81
N ASN A 122 6.69 -5.51 6.95
CA ASN A 122 7.39 -6.72 7.35
C ASN A 122 8.92 -6.50 7.27
N ALA A 123 9.71 -7.45 7.78
CA ALA A 123 11.17 -7.33 7.81
C ALA A 123 11.77 -6.97 6.44
N LYS A 124 11.31 -7.62 5.38
CA LYS A 124 11.76 -7.35 4.00
C LYS A 124 11.37 -5.98 3.48
N ALA A 125 10.25 -5.41 3.92
CA ALA A 125 9.87 -4.04 3.61
C ALA A 125 10.74 -3.01 4.36
N LEU A 126 11.35 -3.38 5.48
CA LEU A 126 12.30 -2.52 6.19
C LEU A 126 13.69 -2.51 5.53
N GLU A 127 13.98 -3.50 4.68
CA GLU A 127 15.21 -3.60 3.89
C GLU A 127 15.15 -2.83 2.56
N VAL A 128 13.96 -2.33 2.17
CA VAL A 128 13.76 -1.52 0.95
C VAL A 128 14.13 -0.08 1.21
#